data_AF-A0A1I8CKE7-F1
#
_entry.id   AF-A0A1I8CKE7-F1
#
_cell.length_a   1.000
_cell.length_b   1.000
_cell.length_c   1.000
_cell.angle_alpha   90.00
_cell.angle_beta   90.00
_cell.angle_gamma   90.00
#
_symmetry.space_group_name_H-M   'P 1'
#
loop_
_entity.id
_entity.type
_entity.pdbx_description
1 polymer ?
#
loop_
_entity_poly.entity_id
_entity_poly.type
_entity_poly.pdbx_seq_one_letter_code
_entity_poly.pdbx_strand_id
1 'polypeptide(L)'
;MVSLKFKTSNILLLFFILPIVAIWDDMLPSDKNVPRPKTHLQKDYGQWCRNFTINQHVQCPEASPLHWYVCCGESGTECCFGIQTPMYVIIGGLLCVAIIVALYSFFLQIRISKKLKKTSTKSENHKYFSVKSPAV
;
A
#
# COMPACT_ATOMS: atom_id res chain seq x y z
N MET A 1 9.02 27.05 -13.15
CA MET A 1 8.43 26.32 -12.00
C MET A 1 8.01 24.89 -12.39
N VAL A 2 8.89 24.11 -13.06
CA VAL A 2 8.60 22.75 -13.58
C VAL A 2 9.59 21.70 -13.06
N SER A 3 10.75 22.13 -12.55
CA SER A 3 11.84 21.22 -12.13
C SER A 3 11.60 20.54 -10.77
N LEU A 4 10.79 21.14 -9.88
CA LEU A 4 10.58 20.61 -8.53
C LEU A 4 9.69 19.35 -8.49
N LYS A 5 8.80 19.17 -9.47
CA LYS A 5 7.86 18.02 -9.52
C LYS A 5 8.51 16.71 -9.98
N PHE A 6 9.63 16.78 -10.69
CA PHE A 6 10.29 15.59 -11.26
C PHE A 6 11.14 14.85 -10.20
N LYS A 7 11.74 15.59 -9.26
CA LYS A 7 12.51 15.00 -8.14
C LYS A 7 11.63 14.29 -7.10
N THR A 8 10.45 14.82 -6.80
CA THR A 8 9.51 14.22 -5.84
C THR A 8 8.93 12.90 -6.34
N SER A 9 8.78 12.72 -7.66
CA SER A 9 8.23 11.50 -8.26
C SER A 9 9.15 10.29 -8.10
N ASN A 10 10.47 10.47 -8.19
CA ASN A 10 11.44 9.37 -8.05
C ASN A 10 11.65 8.95 -6.59
N ILE A 11 11.53 9.89 -5.65
CA ILE A 11 11.61 9.60 -4.21
C ILE A 11 10.37 8.81 -3.75
N LEU A 12 9.19 9.15 -4.29
CA LEU A 12 7.95 8.41 -4.04
C LEU A 12 8.02 6.97 -4.59
N LEU A 13 8.65 6.78 -5.75
CA LEU A 13 8.85 5.46 -6.36
C LEU A 13 9.81 4.57 -5.56
N LEU A 14 10.83 5.15 -4.92
CA LEU A 14 11.82 4.43 -4.11
C LEU A 14 11.24 3.94 -2.77
N PHE A 15 10.34 4.72 -2.15
CA PHE A 15 9.61 4.29 -0.95
C PHE A 15 8.64 3.13 -1.22
N PHE A 16 8.25 2.94 -2.48
CA PHE A 16 7.24 1.96 -2.92
C PHE A 16 7.75 0.51 -2.98
N ILE A 17 9.06 0.28 -3.02
CA ILE A 17 9.65 -1.07 -3.16
C ILE A 17 9.85 -1.76 -1.80
N LEU A 18 9.85 -1.00 -0.69
CA LEU A 18 10.20 -1.52 0.63
C LEU A 18 9.17 -2.43 1.34
N PRO A 19 7.83 -2.40 1.09
CA PRO A 19 6.92 -3.13 1.96
C PRO A 19 6.70 -4.61 1.58
N ILE A 20 7.36 -5.16 0.55
CA ILE A 20 7.01 -6.50 0.04
C ILE A 20 7.67 -7.65 0.82
N VAL A 21 8.58 -7.38 1.75
CA VAL A 21 9.18 -8.42 2.60
C VAL A 21 8.37 -8.60 3.89
N ALA A 22 7.06 -8.81 3.75
CA ALA A 22 6.26 -9.32 4.86
C ALA A 22 6.58 -10.82 4.99
N ILE A 23 7.48 -11.15 5.92
CA ILE A 23 7.75 -12.51 6.35
C ILE A 23 6.47 -13.00 7.04
N TRP A 24 5.83 -14.01 6.47
CA TRP A 24 4.67 -14.64 7.08
C TRP A 24 5.18 -15.62 8.13
N ASP A 25 4.82 -15.40 9.39
CA ASP A 25 5.07 -16.39 10.43
C ASP A 25 4.20 -17.62 10.16
N ASP A 26 4.83 -18.79 10.06
CA ASP A 26 4.13 -20.06 9.92
C ASP A 26 3.20 -20.26 11.11
N MET A 27 1.97 -20.72 10.85
CA MET A 27 1.03 -21.08 11.91
C MET A 27 1.68 -22.16 12.79
N LEU A 28 1.87 -21.84 14.08
CA LEU A 28 2.40 -22.79 15.07
C LEU A 28 1.60 -24.10 15.00
N PRO A 29 2.27 -25.27 15.03
CA PRO A 29 1.58 -26.54 14.99
C PRO A 29 0.63 -26.65 16.19
N SER A 30 -0.66 -26.77 15.91
CA SER A 30 -1.69 -26.93 16.94
C SER A 30 -1.55 -28.32 17.58
N ASP A 31 -1.13 -28.35 18.85
CA ASP A 31 -1.12 -29.58 19.64
C ASP A 31 -2.56 -30.06 19.84
N LYS A 32 -2.86 -31.24 19.30
CA LYS A 32 -4.19 -31.87 19.32
C LYS A 32 -4.64 -32.28 20.72
N ASN A 33 -3.72 -32.31 21.69
CA ASN A 33 -3.99 -32.77 23.06
C ASN A 33 -4.49 -31.65 23.98
N VAL A 34 -4.53 -30.40 23.52
CA VAL A 34 -5.05 -29.28 24.33
C VAL A 34 -6.58 -29.25 24.24
N PRO A 35 -7.31 -29.35 25.38
CA PRO A 35 -8.76 -29.37 25.34
C PRO A 35 -9.30 -28.05 24.80
N ARG A 36 -10.12 -28.12 23.73
CA ARG A 36 -10.82 -26.95 23.22
C ARG A 36 -11.77 -26.39 24.30
N PRO A 37 -11.85 -25.06 24.47
CA PRO A 37 -12.79 -24.46 25.40
C PRO A 37 -14.22 -24.92 25.05
N LYS A 38 -14.95 -25.42 26.05
CA LYS A 38 -16.25 -26.09 25.87
C LYS A 38 -17.43 -25.12 25.85
N THR A 39 -17.22 -23.88 26.26
CA THR A 39 -18.28 -22.86 26.37
C THR A 39 -17.90 -21.59 25.62
N HIS A 40 -18.89 -20.92 25.01
CA HIS A 40 -18.68 -19.69 24.24
C HIS A 40 -18.18 -18.52 25.11
N LEU A 41 -18.49 -18.54 26.41
CA LEU A 41 -18.06 -17.56 27.41
C LEU A 41 -16.59 -17.75 27.86
N GLN A 42 -16.04 -18.95 27.69
CA GLN A 42 -14.61 -19.23 27.93
C GLN A 42 -13.77 -19.08 26.65
N LYS A 43 -14.42 -18.71 25.55
CA LYS A 43 -13.73 -18.49 24.28
C LYS A 43 -13.23 -17.07 24.26
N ASP A 44 -12.17 -16.82 25.01
CA ASP A 44 -11.41 -15.61 24.81
C ASP A 44 -10.87 -15.62 23.38
N TYR A 45 -11.31 -14.67 22.56
CA TYR A 45 -10.99 -14.62 21.13
C TYR A 45 -9.54 -14.18 20.85
N GLY A 46 -8.75 -14.00 21.91
CA GLY A 46 -7.32 -13.71 21.85
C GLY A 46 -6.47 -14.96 21.63
N GLN A 47 -5.40 -14.80 20.86
CA GLN A 47 -4.39 -15.84 20.68
C GLN A 47 -3.64 -16.08 22.01
N TRP A 48 -3.34 -17.33 22.33
CA TRP A 48 -2.55 -17.69 23.50
C TRP A 48 -1.08 -17.86 23.11
N CYS A 49 -0.19 -17.15 23.80
CA CYS A 49 1.26 -17.29 23.65
C CYS A 49 1.83 -18.05 24.84
N ARG A 50 2.52 -19.16 24.57
CA ARG A 50 2.99 -20.09 25.60
C ARG A 50 4.38 -20.57 25.28
N ASN A 51 5.22 -20.62 26.32
CA ASN A 51 6.51 -21.27 26.27
C ASN A 51 6.57 -22.35 27.34
N PHE A 52 6.62 -23.60 26.88
CA PHE A 52 6.62 -24.77 27.74
C PHE A 52 7.95 -24.96 28.50
N THR A 53 9.07 -24.45 27.96
CA THR A 53 10.40 -24.59 28.56
C THR A 53 10.53 -23.77 29.84
N ILE A 54 9.96 -22.57 29.86
CA ILE A 54 9.98 -21.66 31.02
C ILE A 54 8.66 -21.64 31.79
N ASN A 55 7.70 -22.47 31.38
CA ASN A 55 6.35 -22.57 31.94
C ASN A 55 5.63 -21.21 32.08
N GLN A 56 5.74 -20.36 31.05
CA GLN A 56 5.05 -19.06 31.00
C GLN A 56 3.97 -19.07 29.93
N HIS A 57 2.84 -18.43 30.23
CA HIS A 57 1.74 -18.26 29.30
C HIS A 57 1.10 -16.88 29.45
N VAL A 58 0.83 -16.23 28.32
CA VAL A 58 0.14 -14.95 28.24
C VAL A 58 -0.99 -15.09 27.25
N GLN A 59 -2.11 -14.46 27.56
CA GLN A 59 -3.25 -14.36 26.67
C GLN A 59 -3.21 -12.99 26.00
N CYS A 60 -3.19 -12.98 24.68
CA CYS A 60 -3.22 -11.73 23.94
C CYS A 60 -4.64 -11.12 23.93
N PRO A 61 -4.76 -9.81 23.69
CA PRO A 61 -6.04 -9.16 23.52
C PRO A 61 -6.85 -9.79 22.39
N GLU A 62 -8.16 -9.52 22.37
CA GLU A 62 -9.03 -9.99 21.30
C GLU A 62 -8.56 -9.46 19.94
N ALA A 63 -8.47 -10.36 18.96
CA ALA A 63 -8.15 -9.99 17.59
C ALA A 63 -9.33 -9.28 16.91
N SER A 64 -9.05 -8.55 15.85
CA SER A 64 -10.03 -7.84 15.03
C SER A 64 -9.97 -8.33 13.58
N PRO A 65 -10.99 -8.09 12.74
CA PRO A 65 -10.90 -8.37 11.30
C PRO A 65 -9.80 -7.58 10.58
N LEU A 66 -9.20 -6.57 11.21
CA LEU A 66 -8.10 -5.79 10.64
C LEU A 66 -6.72 -6.29 11.08
N HIS A 67 -6.63 -6.90 12.26
CA HIS A 67 -5.37 -7.23 12.92
C HIS A 67 -5.50 -8.44 13.83
N TRP A 68 -4.39 -9.13 13.99
CA TRP A 68 -4.24 -10.28 14.88
C TRP A 68 -3.01 -10.07 15.75
N TYR A 69 -2.83 -10.92 16.77
CA TYR A 69 -1.65 -10.88 17.61
C TYR A 69 -0.81 -12.12 17.36
N VAL A 70 0.50 -11.94 17.13
CA VAL A 70 1.50 -12.99 17.01
C VAL A 70 2.28 -13.14 18.31
N CYS A 71 2.77 -14.34 18.57
CA CYS A 71 3.66 -14.61 19.69
C CYS A 71 5.08 -14.23 19.32
N CYS A 72 5.67 -13.33 20.09
CA CYS A 72 7.00 -12.77 19.84
C CYS A 72 7.81 -12.66 21.14
N GLY A 73 8.99 -12.03 21.04
CA GLY A 73 9.91 -11.87 22.15
C GLY A 73 10.83 -13.08 22.32
N GLU A 74 11.88 -12.92 23.12
CA GLU A 74 12.91 -13.94 23.36
C GLU A 74 12.33 -15.23 23.97
N SER A 75 11.30 -15.07 24.80
CA SER A 75 10.55 -16.16 25.40
C SER A 75 9.38 -16.65 24.54
N GLY A 76 9.02 -16.00 23.43
CA GLY A 76 7.83 -16.35 22.64
C GLY A 76 6.50 -16.20 23.41
N THR A 77 6.51 -15.45 24.51
CA THR A 77 5.33 -15.22 25.37
C THR A 77 4.79 -13.80 25.28
N GLU A 78 5.37 -12.95 24.44
CA GLU A 78 4.90 -11.58 24.23
C GLU A 78 3.89 -11.50 23.08
N CYS A 79 2.98 -10.53 23.15
CA CYS A 79 1.96 -10.30 22.15
C CYS A 79 2.38 -9.16 21.21
N CYS A 80 2.73 -9.47 19.98
CA CYS A 80 3.04 -8.48 18.95
C CYS A 80 1.86 -8.29 18.00
N PHE A 81 1.68 -7.06 17.54
CA PHE A 81 0.63 -6.71 16.58
C PHE A 81 0.99 -7.19 15.17
N GLY A 82 0.08 -7.95 14.55
CA GLY A 82 0.14 -8.40 13.17
C GLY A 82 -1.05 -7.88 12.37
N ILE A 83 -0.82 -7.49 11.11
CA ILE A 83 -1.90 -7.08 10.20
C ILE A 83 -2.42 -8.31 9.45
N GLN A 84 -3.73 -8.39 9.23
CA GLN A 84 -4.32 -9.52 8.51
C GLN A 84 -3.98 -9.46 7.01
N THR A 85 -3.67 -10.60 6.39
CA THR A 85 -3.42 -10.75 4.95
C THR A 85 -4.38 -9.99 4.02
N PRO A 86 -5.73 -10.04 4.22
CA PRO A 86 -6.65 -9.30 3.35
C PRO A 86 -6.42 -7.79 3.37
N MET A 87 -5.93 -7.21 4.47
CA MET A 87 -5.64 -5.78 4.53
C MET A 87 -4.49 -5.39 3.60
N TYR A 88 -3.45 -6.21 3.51
CA TYR A 88 -2.36 -5.98 2.54
C TYR A 88 -2.87 -6.01 1.11
N VAL A 89 -3.75 -6.95 0.78
CA VAL A 89 -4.35 -7.07 -0.57
C VAL A 89 -5.24 -5.87 -0.89
N ILE A 90 -6.09 -5.44 0.04
CA ILE A 90 -6.99 -4.30 -0.15
C ILE A 90 -6.20 -3.00 -0.29
N ILE A 91 -5.28 -2.73 0.64
CA ILE A 91 -4.47 -1.51 0.63
C ILE A 91 -3.57 -1.48 -0.61
N GLY A 92 -2.89 -2.60 -0.91
CA GLY A 92 -2.07 -2.73 -2.11
C GLY A 92 -2.86 -2.54 -3.40
N GLY A 93 -4.05 -3.16 -3.49
CA GLY A 93 -4.94 -3.02 -4.64
C GLY A 93 -5.42 -1.58 -4.86
N LEU A 94 -5.85 -0.90 -3.79
CA LEU A 94 -6.28 0.50 -3.86
C LEU A 94 -5.14 1.44 -4.31
N LEU A 95 -3.93 1.21 -3.79
CA LEU A 95 -2.75 1.97 -4.21
C LEU A 95 -2.43 1.73 -5.69
N CYS A 96 -2.50 0.49 -6.18
CA CYS A 96 -2.29 0.17 -7.60
C CYS A 96 -3.29 0.91 -8.50
N VAL A 97 -4.58 0.91 -8.15
CA VAL A 97 -5.61 1.62 -8.93
C VAL A 97 -5.33 3.12 -8.95
N ALA A 98 -5.01 3.72 -7.80
CA ALA A 98 -4.68 5.13 -7.71
C ALA A 98 -3.48 5.51 -8.61
N ILE A 99 -2.46 4.64 -8.68
CA ILE A 99 -1.30 4.84 -9.56
C ILE A 99 -1.71 4.80 -11.02
N ILE A 100 -2.51 3.81 -11.44
CA ILE A 100 -2.95 3.70 -12.84
C ILE A 100 -3.72 4.96 -13.25
N VAL A 101 -4.61 5.44 -12.40
CA VAL A 101 -5.37 6.68 -12.63
C VAL A 101 -4.44 7.89 -12.71
N ALA A 102 -3.45 7.99 -11.81
CA ALA A 102 -2.48 9.08 -11.81
C ALA A 102 -1.61 9.10 -13.08
N LEU A 103 -1.11 7.94 -13.50
CA LEU A 103 -0.31 7.79 -14.73
C LEU A 103 -1.13 8.11 -15.97
N TYR A 104 -2.37 7.63 -16.04
CA TYR A 104 -3.27 7.92 -17.15
C TYR A 104 -3.60 9.41 -17.22
N SER A 105 -3.92 10.02 -16.08
CA SER A 105 -4.18 11.46 -15.99
C SER A 105 -2.97 12.29 -16.42
N PHE A 106 -1.77 11.90 -15.99
CA PHE A 106 -0.52 12.54 -16.39
C PHE A 106 -0.27 12.42 -17.90
N PHE A 107 -0.51 11.24 -18.48
CA PHE A 107 -0.39 11.02 -19.92
C PHE A 107 -1.35 11.91 -20.72
N LEU A 108 -2.61 12.04 -20.26
CA LEU A 108 -3.59 12.94 -20.86
C LEU A 108 -3.12 14.40 -20.83
N GLN A 109 -2.60 14.87 -19.69
CA GLN A 109 -2.08 16.23 -19.54
C GLN A 109 -0.96 16.52 -20.56
N ILE A 110 -0.06 15.56 -20.80
CA ILE A 110 1.00 15.70 -21.81
C ILE A 110 0.41 15.81 -23.21
N ARG A 111 -0.57 14.97 -23.55
CA ARG A 111 -1.20 14.99 -24.89
C ARG A 111 -1.93 16.31 -25.15
N ILE A 112 -2.70 16.79 -24.17
CA ILE A 112 -3.41 18.07 -24.26
C ILE A 112 -2.40 19.22 -24.43
N SER A 113 -1.34 19.26 -23.62
CA SER A 113 -0.29 20.28 -23.72
C SER A 113 0.38 20.31 -25.10
N LYS A 114 0.69 19.13 -25.68
CA LYS A 114 1.25 19.04 -27.04
C LYS A 114 0.27 19.55 -28.11
N LYS A 115 -1.01 19.20 -27.99
CA LYS A 115 -2.06 19.65 -28.94
C LYS A 115 -2.25 21.16 -28.87
N LEU A 116 -2.33 21.74 -27.66
CA LEU A 116 -2.44 23.18 -27.45
C LEU A 116 -1.24 23.93 -28.04
N LYS A 117 -0.01 23.45 -27.82
CA LYS A 117 1.20 24.03 -28.41
C LYS A 117 1.13 24.04 -29.94
N LYS A 118 0.73 22.91 -30.56
CA LYS A 118 0.58 22.81 -32.03
C LYS A 118 -0.46 23.80 -32.57
N THR A 119 -1.62 23.93 -31.92
CA THR A 119 -2.67 24.87 -32.34
C THR A 119 -2.21 26.33 -32.21
N SER A 120 -1.52 26.67 -31.11
CA SER A 120 -0.94 28.00 -30.90
C SER A 120 0.03 28.37 -32.01
N THR A 121 0.99 27.49 -32.33
CA THR A 121 1.97 27.72 -33.40
C THR A 121 1.29 27.86 -34.77
N LYS A 122 0.25 27.07 -35.07
CA LYS A 122 -0.51 27.21 -36.33
C LYS A 122 -1.21 28.57 -36.44
N SER A 123 -1.84 29.03 -35.36
CA SER A 123 -2.52 30.34 -35.33
C SER A 123 -1.54 31.50 -35.51
N GLU A 124 -0.35 31.40 -34.91
CA GLU A 124 0.68 32.43 -35.02
C GLU A 124 1.20 32.55 -36.46
N ASN A 125 1.53 31.41 -37.09
CA ASN A 125 1.94 31.38 -38.50
C ASN A 125 0.89 32.02 -39.42
N HIS A 126 -0.40 31.75 -39.23
CA HIS A 126 -1.47 32.33 -40.06
C HIS A 126 -1.56 33.86 -39.94
N LYS A 127 -1.31 34.42 -38.76
CA LYS A 127 -1.26 35.89 -38.57
C LYS A 127 -0.10 36.52 -39.32
N TYR A 128 1.08 35.90 -39.32
CA TYR A 128 2.23 36.41 -40.08
C TYR A 128 1.98 36.44 -41.60
N PHE A 129 1.32 35.42 -42.17
CA PHE A 129 0.97 35.42 -43.59
C PHE A 129 -0.08 36.49 -43.96
N SER A 130 -1.01 36.80 -43.06
CA SER A 130 -2.01 37.86 -43.29
C SER A 130 -1.41 39.27 -43.35
N VAL A 131 -0.30 39.52 -42.64
CA VAL A 131 0.34 40.84 -42.59
C VAL A 131 1.34 41.03 -43.75
N LYS A 132 1.86 39.93 -44.31
CA LYS A 132 2.88 39.95 -45.36
C LYS A 132 2.33 39.81 -46.78
N SER A 133 1.02 39.95 -46.99
CA SER A 133 0.45 39.99 -48.34
C SER A 133 0.90 41.30 -49.00
N PRO A 134 1.75 41.27 -50.04
CA PRO A 134 2.23 42.48 -50.69
C PRO A 134 1.06 43.12 -51.45
N ALA A 135 0.85 44.41 -51.20
CA ALA A 135 0.06 45.25 -52.10
C ALA A 135 0.70 45.16 -53.48
N VAL A 136 -0.04 44.56 -54.42
CA VAL A 136 0.23 44.61 -55.86
C VAL A 136 -0.14 46.00 -56.36
#